data_AF-A0A932I103-F1
#
_entry.id   AF-A0A932I103-F1
#
_cell.length_a   1.000
_cell.length_b   1.000
_cell.length_c   1.000
_cell.angle_alpha   90.00
_cell.angle_beta   90.00
_cell.angle_gamma   90.00
#
_symmetry.space_group_name_H-M   'P 1'
#
loop_
_entity.id
_entity.type
_entity.pdbx_description
1 polymer ?
#
loop_
_entity_poly.entity_id
_entity_poly.type
_entity_poly.pdbx_seq_one_letter_code
_entity_poly.pdbx_strand_id
1 'polypeptide(L)'
;MKRKRSGSGKIGWAFLAAALLAALGAGAWYLGAPSPADPTVADADPRYVLTGTPRVPRPKTLDPAQFLGRTREAYQAARDHPELLERMPCYCGCYQSAGHQNNLDCYTDQHAFG
;
A
#
# COMPACT_ATOMS: atom_id res chain seq x y z
N MET A 1 -4.82 -34.85 63.76
CA MET A 1 -4.20 -34.76 62.41
C MET A 1 -4.55 -33.41 61.78
N LYS A 2 -3.60 -32.47 61.65
CA LYS A 2 -3.79 -31.16 61.00
C LYS A 2 -3.35 -31.28 59.53
N ARG A 3 -4.29 -31.28 58.58
CA ARG A 3 -3.97 -31.28 57.14
C ARG A 3 -3.47 -29.89 56.73
N LYS A 4 -2.21 -29.78 56.29
CA LYS A 4 -1.65 -28.57 55.65
C LYS A 4 -2.44 -28.29 54.37
N ARG A 5 -3.09 -27.13 54.28
CA ARG A 5 -3.70 -26.64 53.03
C ARG A 5 -2.58 -26.35 52.02
N SER A 6 -2.61 -27.08 50.91
CA SER A 6 -1.67 -27.00 49.79
C SER A 6 -1.71 -25.61 49.13
N GLY A 7 -0.54 -24.99 48.97
CA GLY A 7 -0.34 -23.66 48.37
C GLY A 7 -0.43 -23.61 46.84
N SER A 8 -1.08 -24.59 46.21
CA SER A 8 -1.14 -24.75 44.76
C SER A 8 -1.90 -23.63 44.02
N GLY A 9 -2.85 -22.96 44.68
CA GLY A 9 -3.62 -21.88 44.07
C GLY A 9 -2.81 -20.61 43.77
N LYS A 10 -1.87 -20.23 44.66
CA LYS A 10 -1.10 -18.99 44.49
C LYS A 10 -0.10 -19.08 43.33
N ILE A 11 0.43 -20.26 43.10
CA ILE A 11 1.40 -20.54 42.03
C ILE A 11 0.68 -20.52 40.67
N GLY A 12 -0.51 -21.14 40.56
CA GLY A 12 -1.30 -21.12 39.32
C GLY A 12 -1.72 -19.71 38.89
N TRP A 13 -2.11 -18.86 39.84
CA TRP A 13 -2.49 -17.47 39.55
C TRP A 13 -1.29 -16.60 39.12
N ALA A 14 -0.11 -16.84 39.68
CA ALA A 14 1.10 -16.14 39.26
C ALA A 14 1.50 -16.45 37.80
N PHE A 15 1.37 -17.72 37.38
CA PHE A 15 1.63 -18.11 35.99
C PHE A 15 0.59 -17.54 35.02
N LEU A 16 -0.69 -17.53 35.40
CA LEU A 16 -1.74 -16.93 34.57
C LEU A 16 -1.57 -15.41 34.41
N ALA A 17 -1.20 -14.71 35.49
CA ALA A 17 -0.92 -13.28 35.44
C ALA A 17 0.30 -12.95 34.57
N ALA A 18 1.37 -13.74 34.69
CA ALA A 18 2.57 -13.58 33.86
C ALA A 18 2.29 -13.84 32.37
N ALA A 19 1.50 -14.86 32.04
CA ALA A 19 1.10 -15.15 30.66
C ALA A 19 0.23 -14.03 30.06
N LEU A 20 -0.69 -13.46 30.84
CA LEU A 20 -1.53 -12.34 30.39
C LEU A 20 -0.69 -11.08 30.14
N LEU A 21 0.25 -10.75 31.02
CA LEU A 21 1.16 -9.62 30.85
C LEU A 21 2.06 -9.79 29.62
N ALA A 22 2.58 -10.99 29.38
CA ALA A 22 3.36 -11.29 28.18
C ALA A 22 2.52 -11.15 26.90
N ALA A 23 1.28 -11.63 26.91
CA ALA A 23 0.38 -11.51 25.75
C ALA A 23 -0.01 -10.05 25.47
N LEU A 24 -0.28 -9.26 26.50
CA LEU A 24 -0.58 -7.83 26.36
C LEU A 24 0.64 -7.03 25.88
N GLY A 25 1.83 -7.35 26.40
CA GLY A 25 3.09 -6.76 25.94
C GLY A 25 3.37 -7.08 24.48
N ALA A 26 3.22 -8.35 24.06
CA ALA A 26 3.38 -8.76 22.67
C ALA A 26 2.35 -8.08 21.76
N GLY A 27 1.08 -8.02 22.15
CA GLY A 27 0.04 -7.33 21.39
C GLY A 27 0.33 -5.83 21.22
N ALA A 28 0.79 -5.16 22.28
CA ALA A 28 1.18 -3.75 22.21
C ALA A 28 2.39 -3.53 21.28
N TRP A 29 3.38 -4.43 21.30
CA TRP A 29 4.49 -4.41 20.35
C TRP A 29 4.03 -4.65 18.91
N TYR A 30 3.12 -5.59 18.65
CA TYR A 30 2.62 -5.83 17.29
C TYR A 30 1.77 -4.68 16.74
N LEU A 31 1.05 -3.96 17.60
CA LEU A 31 0.20 -2.82 17.18
C LEU A 31 0.98 -1.50 17.09
N GLY A 32 2.06 -1.35 17.87
CA GLY A 32 2.89 -0.15 17.90
C GLY A 32 4.21 -0.27 17.12
N ALA A 33 4.59 -1.46 16.67
CA ALA A 33 5.77 -1.63 15.84
C ALA A 33 5.57 -0.87 14.54
N PRO A 34 6.47 0.06 14.18
CA PRO A 34 6.44 0.65 12.86
C PRO A 34 6.53 -0.50 11.86
N SER A 35 5.56 -0.57 10.94
CA SER A 35 5.69 -1.42 9.76
C SER A 35 7.05 -1.09 9.13
N PRO A 36 7.87 -2.08 8.72
CA PRO A 36 9.12 -1.78 8.03
C PRO A 36 8.77 -0.93 6.82
N ALA A 37 8.99 0.38 6.95
CA ALA A 37 8.71 1.32 5.90
C ALA A 37 9.56 0.88 4.71
N ASP A 38 8.92 0.72 3.56
CA ASP A 38 9.64 0.57 2.31
C ASP A 38 10.55 1.81 2.20
N PRO A 39 11.89 1.67 2.23
CA PRO A 39 12.81 2.81 2.32
C PRO A 39 12.73 3.73 1.10
N THR A 40 11.91 3.39 0.11
CA THR A 40 11.64 4.19 -1.08
C THR A 40 10.64 5.34 -0.85
N VAL A 41 9.91 5.38 0.27
CA VAL A 41 8.79 6.34 0.46
C VAL A 41 9.02 7.36 1.59
N ALA A 42 9.94 7.09 2.52
CA ALA A 42 10.08 7.89 3.74
C ALA A 42 10.80 9.25 3.56
N ASP A 43 11.51 9.47 2.45
CA ASP A 43 12.23 10.72 2.16
C ASP A 43 11.50 11.64 1.15
N ALA A 44 10.20 11.42 0.98
CA ALA A 44 9.35 12.20 0.09
C ALA A 44 9.23 13.67 0.55
N ASP A 45 9.88 14.58 -0.16
CA ASP A 45 9.52 16.01 -0.23
C ASP A 45 7.98 16.15 -0.24
N PRO A 46 7.36 17.05 0.54
CA PRO A 46 5.92 17.33 0.45
C PRO A 46 5.43 17.69 -0.97
N ARG A 47 6.36 17.94 -1.91
CA ARG A 47 6.15 17.89 -3.36
C ARG A 47 6.50 16.52 -3.96
N TYR A 48 5.93 15.42 -3.46
CA TYR A 48 6.13 14.08 -4.01
C TYR A 48 5.48 13.97 -5.40
N VAL A 49 6.09 14.64 -6.36
CA VAL A 49 5.88 14.48 -7.77
C VAL A 49 6.66 13.22 -8.09
N LEU A 50 5.97 12.09 -8.24
CA LEU A 50 6.63 10.90 -8.78
C LEU A 50 7.27 11.31 -10.09
N THR A 51 8.59 11.17 -10.16
CA THR A 51 9.32 11.38 -11.40
C THR A 51 8.74 10.40 -12.42
N GLY A 52 8.24 10.91 -13.55
CA GLY A 52 7.73 10.12 -14.66
C GLY A 52 8.86 9.28 -15.26
N THR A 53 9.21 8.22 -14.56
CA THR A 53 10.38 7.39 -14.84
C THR A 53 9.97 6.34 -15.85
N PRO A 54 10.61 6.30 -17.03
CA PRO A 54 10.29 5.29 -18.02
C PRO A 54 10.55 3.86 -17.58
N ARG A 55 9.63 2.95 -17.91
CA ARG A 55 9.70 1.52 -17.59
C ARG A 55 10.01 0.70 -18.84
N VAL A 56 10.78 -0.37 -18.65
CA VAL A 56 11.14 -1.33 -19.71
C VAL A 56 10.85 -2.75 -19.21
N PRO A 57 9.90 -3.50 -19.81
CA PRO A 57 9.04 -3.09 -20.92
C PRO A 57 8.00 -2.05 -20.49
N ARG A 58 7.59 -1.21 -21.45
CA ARG A 58 6.54 -0.21 -21.23
C ARG A 58 5.18 -0.89 -21.00
N PRO A 59 4.37 -0.42 -20.04
CA PRO A 59 2.99 -0.88 -19.87
C PRO A 59 2.15 -0.66 -21.13
N LYS A 60 1.21 -1.56 -21.38
CA LYS A 60 0.22 -1.40 -22.44
C LYS A 60 -1.04 -0.75 -21.87
N THR A 61 -1.54 0.25 -22.57
CA THR A 61 -2.85 0.85 -22.27
C THR A 61 -3.99 -0.12 -22.63
N LEU A 62 -5.18 0.14 -22.10
CA LEU A 62 -6.41 -0.52 -22.55
C LEU A 62 -6.72 -0.18 -24.02
N ASP A 63 -7.54 -1.02 -24.64
CA ASP A 63 -7.96 -0.83 -26.03
C ASP A 63 -8.98 0.32 -26.12
N PRO A 64 -8.70 1.42 -26.86
CA PRO A 64 -9.63 2.51 -27.09
C PRO A 64 -11.00 2.06 -27.64
N ALA A 65 -11.06 0.92 -28.33
CA ALA A 65 -12.33 0.37 -28.83
C ALA A 65 -13.34 0.06 -27.72
N GLN A 66 -12.89 -0.09 -26.48
CA GLN A 66 -13.74 -0.32 -25.30
C GLN A 66 -14.53 0.92 -24.87
N PHE A 67 -14.16 2.12 -25.35
CA PHE A 67 -14.74 3.38 -24.93
C PHE A 67 -15.44 4.11 -26.08
N LEU A 68 -16.16 5.20 -25.80
CA LEU A 68 -16.84 6.06 -26.77
C LEU A 68 -16.46 7.53 -26.57
N GLY A 69 -16.70 8.35 -27.61
CA GLY A 69 -16.49 9.80 -27.56
C GLY A 69 -15.08 10.20 -27.11
N ARG A 70 -15.00 11.25 -26.28
CA ARG A 70 -13.73 11.82 -25.79
C ARG A 70 -12.87 10.82 -25.00
N THR A 71 -13.49 9.85 -24.32
CA THR A 71 -12.73 8.82 -23.61
C THR A 71 -11.97 7.94 -24.60
N ARG A 72 -12.61 7.51 -25.69
CA ARG A 72 -11.93 6.76 -26.76
C ARG A 72 -10.75 7.56 -27.30
N GLU A 73 -10.96 8.85 -27.58
CA GLU A 73 -9.90 9.73 -28.09
C GLU A 73 -8.73 9.84 -27.11
N ALA A 74 -8.99 9.94 -25.80
CA ALA A 74 -7.95 10.01 -24.78
C ALA A 74 -7.14 8.70 -24.67
N TYR A 75 -7.82 7.54 -24.64
CA TYR A 75 -7.14 6.24 -24.63
C TYR A 75 -6.38 5.99 -25.94
N GLN A 76 -6.89 6.49 -27.08
CA GLN A 76 -6.19 6.42 -28.36
C GLN A 76 -4.90 7.24 -28.32
N ALA A 77 -4.96 8.50 -27.87
CA ALA A 77 -3.78 9.34 -27.71
C ALA A 77 -2.75 8.71 -26.75
N ALA A 78 -3.23 8.08 -25.68
CA ALA A 78 -2.36 7.38 -24.73
C ALA A 78 -1.66 6.17 -25.33
N ARG A 79 -2.36 5.40 -26.16
CA ARG A 79 -1.79 4.27 -26.91
C ARG A 79 -0.77 4.70 -27.95
N ASP A 80 -1.05 5.82 -28.63
CA ASP A 80 -0.26 6.31 -29.75
C ASP A 80 1.02 7.05 -29.28
N HIS A 81 1.00 7.65 -28.07
CA HIS A 81 2.11 8.41 -27.49
C HIS A 81 2.44 8.04 -26.04
N PRO A 82 2.67 6.75 -25.73
CA PRO A 82 2.81 6.31 -24.35
C PRO A 82 4.12 6.83 -23.70
N GLU A 83 5.14 7.16 -24.49
CA GLU A 83 6.39 7.77 -24.02
C GLU A 83 6.22 9.19 -23.47
N LEU A 84 5.21 9.93 -23.94
CA LEU A 84 4.92 11.27 -23.42
C LEU A 84 4.27 11.16 -22.05
N LEU A 85 3.27 10.28 -21.92
CA LEU A 85 2.56 10.04 -20.66
C LEU A 85 3.47 9.43 -19.59
N GLU A 86 4.38 8.55 -20.00
CA GLU A 86 5.33 7.92 -19.09
C GLU A 86 6.29 8.92 -18.44
N ARG A 87 6.60 10.04 -19.13
CA ARG A 87 7.43 11.14 -18.60
C ARG A 87 6.64 12.15 -17.78
N MET A 88 5.31 12.10 -17.83
CA MET A 88 4.46 12.99 -17.06
C MET A 88 4.20 12.37 -15.67
N PRO A 89 4.52 13.08 -14.58
CA PRO A 89 4.10 12.67 -13.25
C PRO A 89 2.60 12.46 -13.16
N CYS A 90 2.17 11.56 -12.28
CA CYS A 90 0.77 11.51 -11.90
C CYS A 90 0.49 12.69 -10.95
N TYR A 91 -0.59 13.42 -11.18
CA TYR A 91 -0.95 14.56 -10.33
C TYR A 91 -2.22 14.29 -9.50
N CYS A 92 -2.77 13.09 -9.61
CA CYS A 92 -4.01 12.68 -8.97
C CYS A 92 -3.82 12.28 -7.49
N GLY A 93 -2.59 11.96 -7.07
CA GLY A 93 -2.30 11.48 -5.71
C GLY A 93 -2.76 10.03 -5.46
N CYS A 94 -3.20 9.30 -6.48
CA CYS A 94 -3.75 7.94 -6.37
C CYS A 94 -2.68 6.83 -6.23
N TYR A 95 -1.41 7.18 -6.08
CA TYR A 95 -0.27 6.25 -6.12
C TYR A 95 -0.42 5.03 -5.21
N GLN A 96 -0.78 5.24 -3.95
CA GLN A 96 -0.91 4.17 -2.96
C GLN A 96 -2.21 3.36 -3.15
N SER A 97 -3.28 4.00 -3.61
CA SER A 97 -4.59 3.36 -3.78
C SER A 97 -4.72 2.59 -5.09
N ALA A 98 -4.09 3.05 -6.17
CA ALA A 98 -4.18 2.49 -7.52
C ALA A 98 -2.89 1.79 -7.97
N GLY A 99 -1.77 1.99 -7.28
CA GLY A 99 -0.47 1.42 -7.66
C GLY A 99 0.15 2.06 -8.92
N HIS A 100 -0.39 3.18 -9.38
CA HIS A 100 0.11 3.93 -10.54
C HIS A 100 1.40 4.67 -10.19
N GLN A 101 2.30 4.80 -11.16
CA GLN A 101 3.62 5.43 -11.00
C GLN A 101 3.77 6.74 -11.80
N ASN A 102 3.12 6.83 -12.96
CA ASN A 102 3.14 8.01 -13.83
C ASN A 102 1.81 8.12 -14.60
N ASN A 103 1.67 9.14 -15.45
CA ASN A 103 0.40 9.40 -16.14
C ASN A 103 -0.01 8.27 -17.11
N LEU A 104 0.95 7.51 -17.66
CA LEU A 104 0.62 6.38 -18.54
C LEU A 104 -0.23 5.32 -17.83
N ASP A 105 0.01 5.12 -16.54
CA ASP A 105 -0.61 4.06 -15.76
C ASP A 105 -2.13 4.25 -15.63
N CYS A 106 -2.60 5.51 -15.65
CA CYS A 106 -4.03 5.84 -15.65
C CYS A 106 -4.78 5.22 -16.84
N TYR A 107 -4.08 4.92 -17.93
CA TYR A 107 -4.65 4.33 -19.15
C TYR A 107 -4.43 2.82 -19.24
N THR A 108 -3.74 2.20 -18.28
CA THR A 108 -3.55 0.74 -18.22
C THR A 108 -4.74 0.00 -17.61
N ASP A 109 -5.64 0.76 -16.99
CA ASP A 109 -6.93 0.33 -16.46
C ASP A 109 -8.00 1.38 -16.81
N GLN A 110 -9.14 1.35 -16.11
CA GLN A 110 -10.25 2.28 -16.33
C GLN A 110 -10.13 3.59 -15.53
N HIS A 111 -9.01 3.87 -14.86
CA HIS A 111 -8.88 5.02 -13.98
C HIS A 111 -8.96 6.36 -14.73
N ALA A 112 -8.45 6.45 -15.96
CA ALA A 112 -8.57 7.66 -16.79
C ALA A 112 -10.00 7.94 -17.31
N PHE A 113 -10.93 6.99 -17.14
CA PHE A 113 -12.33 7.16 -17.56
C PHE A 113 -13.20 7.93 -16.55
N GLY A 114 -12.77 8.05 -15.29
CA GLY A 114 -13.50 8.74 -14.21
C GLY A 114 -14.07 7.80 -13.16
#